data_AF-A0A0G0BRG3-F1
#
_entry.id   AF-A0A0G0BRG3-F1
#
_cell.length_a   1.000
_cell.length_b   1.000
_cell.length_c   1.000
_cell.angle_alpha   90.00
_cell.angle_beta   90.00
_cell.angle_gamma   90.00
#
_symmetry.space_group_name_H-M   'P 1'
#
loop_
_entity.id
_entity.type
_entity.pdbx_description
1 polymer ?
#
loop_
_entity_poly.entity_id
_entity_poly.type
_entity_poly.pdbx_seq_one_letter_code
_entity_poly.pdbx_strand_id
1 'polypeptide(L)'
;MENSLIIFLLPILTAIIGSYLTYYFTNKSKRNEAILKFKEEKYSNLLILLQGFVGKTTSGEIKKRFFEEQYKSWLYSSDGVVKAINEMVKLVIESKGKDPNPKKGRETVGNIVLEMRNDLLGKTRLSGDDFRYTDVIK
;
A
#
# COMPACT_ATOMS: atom_id res chain seq x y z
N MET A 1 -0.26 -28.60 53.08
CA MET A 1 -1.23 -29.01 52.05
C MET A 1 -1.51 -27.87 51.06
N GLU A 2 -1.63 -26.62 51.52
CA GLU A 2 -1.84 -25.43 50.64
C GLU A 2 -0.70 -25.17 49.64
N ASN A 3 0.57 -25.28 50.05
CA ASN A 3 1.70 -25.10 49.13
C ASN A 3 1.70 -26.09 47.96
N SER A 4 1.22 -27.32 48.17
CA SER A 4 1.15 -28.34 47.12
C SER A 4 0.12 -27.98 46.04
N LEU A 5 -1.03 -27.41 46.42
CA LEU A 5 -2.06 -26.97 45.47
C LEU A 5 -1.59 -25.81 44.60
N ILE A 6 -0.88 -24.84 45.18
CA ILE A 6 -0.32 -23.71 44.43
C ILE A 6 0.72 -24.20 43.41
N ILE A 7 1.59 -25.14 43.79
CA ILE A 7 2.60 -25.72 42.91
C ILE A 7 1.98 -26.46 41.71
N PHE A 8 0.79 -27.06 41.87
CA PHE A 8 0.07 -27.71 40.75
C PHE A 8 -0.77 -26.73 39.92
N LEU A 9 -1.39 -25.71 40.54
CA LEU A 9 -2.26 -24.76 39.83
C LEU A 9 -1.46 -23.74 39.01
N LEU A 10 -0.31 -23.29 39.51
CA LEU A 10 0.53 -22.31 38.81
C LEU A 10 0.93 -22.75 37.40
N PRO A 11 1.51 -23.95 37.16
CA PRO A 11 1.89 -24.38 35.82
C PRO A 11 0.67 -24.51 34.89
N ILE A 12 -0.47 -24.99 35.40
CA ILE A 12 -1.71 -25.09 34.62
C ILE A 12 -2.18 -23.69 34.18
N LEU A 13 -2.21 -22.73 35.11
CA LEU A 13 -2.61 -21.36 34.81
C LEU A 13 -1.67 -20.72 33.79
N THR A 14 -0.35 -20.92 33.94
CA THR A 14 0.65 -20.41 32.99
C THR A 14 0.51 -21.04 31.60
N ALA A 15 0.19 -22.34 31.52
CA ALA A 15 -0.03 -23.02 30.24
C ALA A 15 -1.29 -22.50 29.54
N ILE A 16 -2.37 -22.26 30.28
CA ILE A 16 -3.62 -21.70 29.74
C ILE A 16 -3.38 -20.28 29.22
N ILE A 17 -2.77 -19.41 30.02
CA ILE A 17 -2.47 -18.02 29.63
C ILE A 17 -1.51 -18.01 28.44
N GLY A 18 -0.46 -18.83 28.46
CA GLY A 18 0.52 -18.93 27.37
C GLY A 18 -0.12 -19.38 26.06
N SER A 19 -1.00 -20.38 26.12
CA SER A 19 -1.75 -20.85 24.94
C SER A 19 -2.68 -19.77 24.39
N TYR A 20 -3.42 -19.07 25.26
CA TYR A 20 -4.30 -17.98 24.86
C TYR A 20 -3.54 -16.83 24.20
N LEU A 21 -2.43 -16.38 24.81
CA LEU A 21 -1.58 -15.34 24.24
C LEU A 21 -1.00 -15.76 22.89
N THR A 22 -0.51 -17.01 22.79
CA THR A 22 0.04 -17.55 21.54
C THR A 22 -1.01 -17.56 20.43
N TYR A 23 -2.23 -18.01 20.74
CA TYR A 23 -3.35 -18.00 19.80
C TYR A 23 -3.67 -16.57 19.35
N TYR A 24 -3.78 -15.63 20.29
CA TYR A 24 -4.08 -14.23 20.00
C TYR A 24 -3.03 -13.59 19.09
N PHE A 25 -1.74 -13.71 19.44
CA PHE A 25 -0.64 -13.16 18.65
C PHE A 25 -0.52 -13.83 17.28
N THR A 26 -0.71 -15.14 17.20
CA THR A 26 -0.70 -15.87 15.93
C THR A 26 -1.82 -15.39 15.01
N ASN A 27 -3.04 -15.24 15.52
CA ASN A 27 -4.17 -14.80 14.72
C ASN A 27 -4.01 -13.34 14.27
N LYS A 28 -3.52 -12.47 15.16
CA LYS A 28 -3.16 -11.09 14.83
C LYS A 28 -2.09 -11.02 13.74
N SER A 29 -1.05 -11.83 13.85
CA SER A 29 0.03 -11.90 12.86
C SER A 29 -0.49 -12.35 11.49
N LYS A 30 -1.28 -13.43 11.44
CA LYS A 30 -1.88 -13.94 10.20
C LYS A 30 -2.79 -12.90 9.52
N ARG A 31 -3.59 -12.17 10.32
CA ARG A 31 -4.45 -11.10 9.80
C ARG A 31 -3.63 -9.96 9.20
N ASN A 32 -2.58 -9.52 9.89
CA ASN A 32 -1.71 -8.46 9.39
C ASN A 32 -0.98 -8.87 8.10
N GLU A 33 -0.48 -10.10 8.05
CA GLU A 33 0.15 -10.65 6.85
C GLU A 33 -0.83 -10.71 5.67
N ALA A 34 -2.08 -11.16 5.91
CA ALA A 34 -3.11 -11.20 4.88
C ALA A 34 -3.46 -9.79 4.35
N ILE A 35 -3.58 -8.80 5.24
CA ILE A 35 -3.80 -7.40 4.85
C ILE A 35 -2.61 -6.87 4.03
N LEU A 36 -1.38 -7.16 4.46
CA LEU A 36 -0.17 -6.71 3.78
C LEU A 36 -0.09 -7.28 2.35
N LYS A 37 -0.27 -8.59 2.21
CA LYS A 37 -0.29 -9.28 0.91
C LYS A 37 -1.40 -8.75 0.00
N PHE A 38 -2.60 -8.54 0.55
CA PHE A 38 -3.70 -7.96 -0.20
C PHE A 38 -3.37 -6.55 -0.73
N LYS A 39 -2.82 -5.68 0.13
CA LYS A 39 -2.41 -4.33 -0.29
C LYS A 39 -1.29 -4.38 -1.33
N GLU A 40 -0.29 -5.24 -1.16
CA GLU A 40 0.81 -5.42 -2.11
C GLU A 40 0.28 -5.80 -3.51
N GLU A 41 -0.65 -6.75 -3.59
CA GLU A 41 -1.31 -7.14 -4.84
C GLU A 41 -2.04 -5.96 -5.48
N LYS A 42 -2.82 -5.20 -4.70
CA LYS A 42 -3.56 -4.03 -5.21
C LYS A 42 -2.65 -2.90 -5.67
N TYR A 43 -1.60 -2.61 -4.91
CA TYR A 43 -0.61 -1.59 -5.28
C TYR A 43 0.23 -2.00 -6.50
N SER A 44 0.56 -3.29 -6.65
CA SER A 44 1.21 -3.78 -7.87
C SER A 44 0.36 -3.52 -9.11
N ASN A 45 -0.95 -3.81 -9.05
CA ASN A 45 -1.87 -3.51 -10.15
C ASN A 45 -1.95 -2.01 -10.43
N LEU A 46 -2.05 -1.17 -9.39
CA LEU A 46 -2.10 0.28 -9.55
C LEU A 46 -0.80 0.84 -10.13
N LEU A 47 0.36 0.29 -9.76
CA LEU A 47 1.68 0.66 -10.30
C LEU A 47 1.77 0.41 -11.80
N ILE A 48 1.22 -0.71 -12.29
CA ILE A 48 1.15 -1.02 -13.72
C ILE A 48 0.27 0.00 -14.46
N LEU A 49 -0.83 0.45 -13.84
CA LEU A 49 -1.72 1.43 -14.45
C LEU A 49 -1.13 2.84 -14.46
N LEU A 50 -0.29 3.17 -13.47
CA LEU A 50 0.44 4.45 -13.40
C LEU A 50 1.44 4.63 -14.54
N GLN A 51 1.95 3.54 -15.13
CA GLN A 51 2.83 3.56 -16.30
C GLN A 51 2.24 4.36 -17.46
N GLY A 52 0.92 4.26 -17.63
CA GLY A 52 0.20 4.97 -18.66
C GLY A 52 0.38 6.49 -18.60
N PHE A 53 0.74 7.06 -17.45
CA PHE A 53 0.81 8.51 -17.27
C PHE A 53 2.21 9.12 -17.43
N VAL A 54 3.25 8.30 -17.65
CA VAL A 54 4.64 8.76 -17.79
C VAL A 54 5.10 8.79 -19.26
N GLY A 55 4.39 8.14 -20.18
CA GLY A 55 4.72 8.02 -21.61
C GLY A 55 3.92 8.93 -22.55
N LYS A 56 4.32 8.99 -23.83
CA LYS A 56 3.67 9.80 -24.88
C LYS A 56 2.33 9.24 -25.38
N THR A 57 1.98 8.00 -25.03
CA THR A 57 0.82 7.28 -25.57
C THR A 57 0.10 6.49 -24.49
N THR A 58 -0.73 7.16 -23.68
CA THR A 58 -1.71 6.44 -22.86
C THR A 58 -2.93 6.07 -23.71
N SER A 59 -3.28 4.79 -23.79
CA SER A 59 -4.58 4.40 -24.32
C SER A 59 -5.71 4.87 -23.39
N GLY A 60 -6.87 5.23 -23.94
CA GLY A 60 -8.04 5.60 -23.13
C GLY A 60 -8.49 4.48 -22.18
N GLU A 61 -8.23 3.23 -22.56
CA GLU A 61 -8.52 2.05 -21.75
C GLU A 61 -7.69 1.99 -20.46
N ILE A 62 -6.37 2.25 -20.53
CA ILE A 62 -5.49 2.28 -19.36
C ILE A 62 -5.94 3.37 -18.38
N LYS A 63 -6.32 4.55 -18.90
CA LYS A 63 -6.87 5.63 -18.07
C LYS A 63 -8.15 5.21 -17.36
N LYS A 64 -9.07 4.56 -18.07
CA LYS A 64 -10.32 4.07 -17.47
C LYS A 64 -10.04 3.08 -16.33
N ARG A 65 -9.18 2.08 -16.58
CA ARG A 65 -8.79 1.08 -15.56
C ARG A 65 -8.11 1.74 -14.36
N PHE A 66 -7.27 2.75 -14.58
CA PHE A 66 -6.66 3.53 -13.50
C PHE A 66 -7.72 4.18 -12.60
N PHE A 67 -8.72 4.85 -13.16
CA PHE A 67 -9.77 5.48 -12.37
C PHE A 67 -10.62 4.46 -11.60
N GLU A 68 -10.91 3.30 -12.19
CA GLU A 68 -11.62 2.22 -11.50
C GLU A 68 -10.82 1.70 -10.29
N GLU A 69 -9.51 1.50 -10.42
CA GLU A 69 -8.66 1.10 -9.30
C GLU A 69 -8.44 2.24 -8.30
N GLN A 70 -8.41 3.50 -8.76
CA GLN A 70 -8.34 4.67 -7.89
C GLN A 70 -9.54 4.75 -6.94
N TYR A 71 -10.76 4.47 -7.41
CA TYR A 71 -11.93 4.43 -6.52
C TYR A 71 -11.83 3.30 -5.50
N LYS A 72 -11.37 2.12 -5.91
CA LYS A 72 -11.18 0.98 -4.99
C LYS A 72 -10.09 1.25 -3.95
N SER A 73 -9.10 2.08 -4.29
CA SER A 73 -7.98 2.41 -3.39
C SER A 73 -8.44 3.00 -2.06
N TRP A 74 -9.59 3.68 -2.01
CA TRP A 74 -10.19 4.20 -0.79
C TRP A 74 -10.53 3.13 0.26
N LEU A 75 -10.72 1.88 -0.15
CA LEU A 75 -11.08 0.80 0.76
C LEU A 75 -9.89 0.19 1.49
N TYR A 76 -8.68 0.34 0.93
CA TYR A 76 -7.51 -0.39 1.41
C TYR A 76 -6.27 0.47 1.63
N SER A 77 -6.23 1.68 1.08
CA SER A 77 -5.04 2.51 1.10
C SER A 77 -4.98 3.41 2.34
N SER A 78 -3.78 3.86 2.70
CA SER A 78 -3.64 4.93 3.70
C SER A 78 -4.09 6.28 3.16
N ASP A 79 -4.38 7.21 4.06
CA ASP A 79 -4.69 8.60 3.72
C ASP A 79 -3.59 9.26 2.86
N GLY A 80 -2.33 8.91 3.11
CA GLY A 80 -1.19 9.42 2.35
C GLY A 80 -1.27 9.00 0.88
N VAL A 81 -1.54 7.72 0.63
CA VAL A 81 -1.72 7.17 -0.73
C VAL A 81 -2.92 7.81 -1.42
N VAL A 82 -4.07 7.92 -0.74
CA VAL A 82 -5.28 8.53 -1.30
C VAL A 82 -5.01 9.99 -1.70
N LYS A 83 -4.33 10.76 -0.84
CA LYS A 83 -3.96 12.16 -1.14
C LYS A 83 -3.01 12.24 -2.33
N ALA A 84 -1.98 11.41 -2.39
CA ALA A 84 -1.04 11.40 -3.50
C ALA A 84 -1.71 11.06 -4.84
N ILE A 85 -2.65 10.10 -4.84
CA ILE A 85 -3.42 9.75 -6.04
C ILE A 85 -4.35 10.90 -6.45
N ASN A 86 -4.99 11.58 -5.49
CA ASN A 86 -5.87 12.71 -5.80
C ASN A 86 -5.12 13.88 -6.44
N GLU A 87 -3.86 14.14 -6.03
CA GLU A 87 -3.01 15.12 -6.70
C GLU A 87 -2.75 14.73 -8.17
N MET A 88 -2.52 13.45 -8.45
CA MET A 88 -2.40 12.96 -9.84
C MET A 88 -3.68 13.18 -10.65
N VAL A 89 -4.83 12.85 -10.07
CA VAL A 89 -6.13 13.07 -10.73
C VAL A 89 -6.34 14.55 -11.02
N LYS A 90 -6.00 15.44 -10.09
CA LYS A 90 -6.06 16.89 -10.27
C LYS A 90 -5.18 17.34 -11.43
N LEU A 91 -3.95 16.85 -11.53
CA LEU A 91 -3.06 17.15 -12.67
C LEU A 91 -3.65 16.70 -14.00
N VAL A 92 -4.24 15.51 -14.05
CA VAL A 92 -4.89 15.00 -15.26
C VAL A 92 -6.05 15.90 -15.68
N ILE A 93 -6.89 16.34 -14.73
CA ILE A 93 -8.00 17.26 -15.00
C ILE A 93 -7.49 18.63 -15.47
N GLU A 94 -6.49 19.20 -14.80
CA GLU A 94 -5.90 20.51 -15.13
C GLU A 94 -5.17 20.52 -16.49
N SER A 95 -4.58 19.38 -16.87
CA SER A 95 -3.92 19.19 -18.17
C SER A 95 -4.89 18.94 -19.33
N LYS A 96 -6.19 18.82 -19.08
CA LYS A 96 -7.17 18.52 -20.14
C LYS A 96 -7.16 19.61 -21.21
N GLY A 97 -6.78 19.25 -22.44
CA GLY A 97 -6.66 20.18 -23.57
C GLY A 97 -5.33 20.95 -23.64
N LYS A 98 -4.34 20.59 -22.81
CA LYS A 98 -2.97 21.14 -22.81
C LYS A 98 -1.96 20.01 -22.93
N ASP A 99 -0.75 20.31 -23.39
CA ASP A 99 0.34 19.34 -23.36
C ASP A 99 0.73 19.04 -21.91
N PRO A 100 0.68 17.77 -21.47
CA PRO A 100 1.03 17.40 -20.11
C PRO A 100 2.53 17.61 -19.87
N ASN A 101 2.89 18.16 -18.70
CA ASN A 101 4.28 18.29 -18.28
C ASN A 101 4.84 16.94 -17.82
N PRO A 102 5.74 16.29 -18.57
CA PRO A 102 6.22 14.94 -18.25
C PRO A 102 7.02 14.88 -16.95
N LYS A 103 7.70 15.97 -16.58
CA LYS A 103 8.46 16.06 -15.33
C LYS A 103 7.53 16.00 -14.13
N LYS A 104 6.46 16.80 -14.16
CA LYS A 104 5.45 16.85 -13.08
C LYS A 104 4.68 15.51 -12.97
N GLY A 105 4.42 14.85 -14.10
CA GLY A 105 3.85 13.50 -14.11
C GLY A 105 4.75 12.50 -13.39
N ARG A 106 6.05 12.49 -13.70
CA ARG A 106 7.04 11.61 -13.02
C ARG A 106 7.14 11.86 -11.52
N GLU A 107 7.24 13.13 -11.11
CA GLU A 107 7.28 13.52 -9.69
C GLU A 107 6.03 13.00 -8.94
N THR A 108 4.86 13.15 -9.55
CA THR A 108 3.60 12.73 -8.93
C THR A 108 3.49 11.21 -8.82
N VAL A 109 3.92 10.48 -9.85
CA VAL A 109 4.02 9.01 -9.79
C VAL A 109 4.99 8.58 -8.69
N GLY A 110 6.17 9.21 -8.60
CA GLY A 110 7.14 8.95 -7.53
C GLY A 110 6.57 9.14 -6.13
N ASN A 111 5.81 10.22 -5.93
CA ASN A 111 5.12 10.49 -4.66
C ASN A 111 4.06 9.44 -4.32
N ILE A 112 3.28 8.97 -5.31
CA ILE A 112 2.31 7.88 -5.09
C ILE A 112 3.04 6.61 -4.64
N VAL A 113 4.12 6.23 -5.32
CA VAL A 113 4.91 5.04 -4.97
C VAL A 113 5.52 5.16 -3.58
N LEU A 114 6.02 6.34 -3.22
CA LEU A 114 6.54 6.62 -1.89
C LEU A 114 5.48 6.38 -0.81
N GLU A 115 4.27 6.90 -1.01
CA GLU A 115 3.17 6.71 -0.06
C GLU A 115 2.70 5.25 0.01
N MET A 116 2.66 4.53 -1.12
CA MET A 116 2.35 3.10 -1.12
C MET A 116 3.38 2.31 -0.30
N ARG A 117 4.66 2.65 -0.47
CA ARG A 117 5.74 2.06 0.31
C ARG A 117 5.59 2.37 1.80
N ASN A 118 5.22 3.60 2.15
CA ASN A 118 4.98 4.00 3.54
C ASN A 118 3.80 3.23 4.16
N ASP A 119 2.75 2.98 3.37
CA ASP A 119 1.59 2.19 3.82
C ASP A 119 1.93 0.70 4.02
N LEU A 120 2.78 0.13 3.17
CA LEU A 120 3.20 -1.28 3.27
C LEU A 120 4.26 -1.53 4.35
N LEU A 121 5.30 -0.69 4.37
CA LEU A 121 6.56 -0.95 5.10
C LEU A 121 6.83 0.08 6.21
N GLY A 122 6.00 1.12 6.33
CA GLY A 122 6.25 2.23 7.24
C GLY A 122 7.35 3.18 6.76
N LYS A 123 7.98 3.87 7.70
CA LYS A 123 8.91 4.98 7.43
C LYS A 123 10.05 4.59 6.49
N THR A 124 10.42 5.51 5.61
CA THR A 124 11.51 5.36 4.65
C THR A 124 12.42 6.59 4.65
N ARG A 125 13.66 6.39 4.17
CA ARG A 125 14.59 7.48 3.86
C ARG A 125 14.59 7.85 2.37
N LEU A 126 13.90 7.07 1.54
CA LEU A 126 13.71 7.35 0.13
C LEU A 126 12.74 8.51 -0.06
N SER A 127 12.89 9.21 -1.16
CA SER A 127 12.02 10.27 -1.65
C SER A 127 11.30 9.84 -2.92
N GLY A 128 10.32 10.62 -3.37
CA GLY A 128 9.65 10.39 -4.65
C GLY A 128 10.62 10.45 -5.83
N ASP A 129 11.68 11.25 -5.73
CA ASP A 129 12.70 11.42 -6.77
C ASP A 129 13.65 10.22 -6.89
N ASP A 130 13.76 9.41 -5.83
CA ASP A 130 14.51 8.15 -5.86
C ASP A 130 13.79 7.07 -6.68
N PHE A 131 12.48 7.22 -6.89
CA PHE A 131 11.72 6.34 -7.77
C PHE A 131 12.01 6.68 -9.23
N ARG A 132 12.87 5.87 -9.85
CA ARG A 132 13.18 5.98 -11.28
C ARG A 132 12.27 5.07 -12.09
N TYR A 133 11.40 5.70 -12.86
CA TYR A 133 10.60 5.01 -13.84
C TYR A 133 11.38 4.85 -15.15
N THR A 134 11.74 3.62 -15.50
CA THR A 134 12.33 3.30 -16.81
C THR A 134 11.21 2.89 -17.75
N ASP A 135 10.98 3.69 -18.79
CA ASP A 135 10.11 3.29 -19.89
C ASP A 135 10.82 2.20 -20.69
N VAL A 136 10.42 0.93 -20.51
CA VAL A 136 10.94 -0.18 -21.29
C VAL A 136 10.14 -0.22 -22.58
N ILE A 137 10.47 0.66 -23.51
CA ILE A 137 9.96 0.60 -24.87
C ILE A 137 10.40 -0.75 -25.45
N LYS A 138 9.44 -1.57 -25.87
CA LYS A 138 9.68 -2.65 -26.84
C LYS A 138 9.53 -2.08 -28.24
#